data_AF-A0A4V1CMB5-F1
#
_entry.id   AF-A0A4V1CMB5-F1
#
_cell.length_a   1.000
_cell.length_b   1.000
_cell.length_c   1.000
_cell.angle_alpha   90.00
_cell.angle_beta   90.00
_cell.angle_gamma   90.00
#
_symmetry.space_group_name_H-M   'P 1'
#
loop_
_entity.id
_entity.type
_entity.pdbx_description
1 polymer ?
#
loop_
_entity_poly.entity_id
_entity_poly.type
_entity_poly.pdbx_seq_one_letter_code
_entity_poly.pdbx_strand_id
1 'polypeptide(L)'
;MATDGKRLWTMVRRYGPMVVAASGQVTAYLKAHPEIAGPVRRRVETWSDAVLAAQRRRSPEGQIDATIELVTRLAADRQPVDPVQAEAWDGRADHLRQALDLALTRSGPARRDMLARVSAEADALAAEVFDSLVGPGADDGPAGDAVAGRTMPQVRSRTVPQLRGRPLRRPDRGRGGAEPR
;
A
#
# COMPACT_ATOMS: atom_id res chain seq x y z
N MET A 1 7.76 -20.82 -19.12
CA MET A 1 6.90 -19.94 -18.29
C MET A 1 7.70 -18.68 -17.98
N ALA A 2 7.38 -17.54 -18.62
CA ALA A 2 8.21 -16.33 -18.61
C ALA A 2 7.39 -15.03 -18.44
N THR A 3 6.26 -15.10 -17.72
CA THR A 3 5.23 -14.04 -17.69
C THR A 3 5.19 -13.17 -16.45
N ASP A 4 5.90 -13.49 -15.36
CA ASP A 4 5.81 -12.70 -14.11
C ASP A 4 6.65 -11.42 -14.13
N GLY A 5 7.83 -11.42 -14.77
CA GLY A 5 8.70 -10.24 -14.83
C GLY A 5 8.07 -9.03 -15.55
N LYS A 6 7.26 -9.27 -16.59
CA LYS A 6 6.54 -8.19 -17.29
C LYS A 6 5.40 -7.59 -16.47
N ARG A 7 4.68 -8.40 -15.68
CA ARG A 7 3.58 -7.91 -14.83
C ARG A 7 4.10 -7.10 -13.64
N LEU A 8 5.18 -7.57 -13.02
CA LEU A 8 5.86 -6.85 -11.94
C LEU A 8 6.45 -5.52 -12.44
N TRP A 9 7.10 -5.49 -13.60
CA TRP A 9 7.59 -4.24 -14.20
C TRP A 9 6.42 -3.31 -14.60
N THR A 10 5.29 -3.86 -15.05
CA THR A 10 4.10 -3.04 -15.33
C THR A 10 3.50 -2.44 -14.05
N MET A 11 3.48 -3.17 -12.93
CA MET A 11 3.05 -2.61 -11.63
C MET A 11 4.00 -1.55 -11.11
N VAL A 12 5.31 -1.81 -11.08
CA VAL A 12 6.30 -0.84 -10.58
C VAL A 12 6.27 0.45 -11.43
N ARG A 13 6.11 0.33 -12.75
CA ARG A 13 5.93 1.49 -13.65
C ARG A 13 4.57 2.18 -13.49
N ARG A 14 3.54 1.48 -13.01
CA ARG A 14 2.17 2.02 -12.85
C ARG A 14 1.94 2.65 -11.48
N TYR A 15 2.62 2.16 -10.44
CA TYR A 15 2.43 2.59 -9.05
C TYR A 15 3.61 3.43 -8.50
N GLY A 16 4.83 3.30 -9.03
CA GLY A 16 5.94 4.20 -8.72
C GLY A 16 5.63 5.68 -9.01
N PRO A 17 4.97 6.02 -10.13
CA PRO A 17 4.45 7.35 -10.36
C PRO A 17 3.30 7.74 -9.44
N MET A 18 2.62 6.80 -8.78
CA MET A 18 1.49 7.10 -7.90
C MET A 18 1.96 7.71 -6.57
N VAL A 19 3.15 7.33 -6.08
CA VAL A 19 3.75 7.98 -4.89
C VAL A 19 4.26 9.38 -5.24
N VAL A 20 4.80 9.58 -6.45
CA VAL A 20 5.22 10.90 -6.99
C VAL A 20 4.01 11.77 -7.35
N ALA A 21 2.97 11.18 -7.91
CA ALA A 21 1.72 11.87 -8.23
C ALA A 21 0.92 12.17 -6.96
N ALA A 22 0.97 11.29 -5.95
CA ALA A 22 0.37 11.55 -4.65
C ALA A 22 1.11 12.68 -3.93
N SER A 23 2.44 12.72 -3.92
CA SER A 23 3.16 13.86 -3.33
C SER A 23 2.92 15.17 -4.11
N GLY A 24 2.87 15.10 -5.44
CA GLY A 24 2.47 16.23 -6.29
C GLY A 24 1.03 16.69 -6.06
N GLN A 25 0.09 15.76 -5.92
CA GLN A 25 -1.32 16.03 -5.64
C GLN A 25 -1.52 16.56 -4.22
N VAL A 26 -0.82 16.03 -3.23
CA VAL A 26 -0.82 16.53 -1.85
C VAL A 26 -0.26 17.95 -1.80
N THR A 27 0.84 18.22 -2.52
CA THR A 27 1.40 19.59 -2.60
C THR A 27 0.45 20.54 -3.34
N ALA A 28 -0.18 20.09 -4.43
CA ALA A 28 -1.18 20.88 -5.16
C ALA A 28 -2.44 21.14 -4.33
N TYR A 29 -2.89 20.14 -3.57
CA TYR A 29 -4.02 20.23 -2.65
C TYR A 29 -3.75 21.22 -1.52
N LEU A 30 -2.58 21.14 -0.88
CA LEU A 30 -2.14 22.10 0.15
C LEU A 30 -2.01 23.53 -0.39
N LYS A 31 -1.59 23.70 -1.65
CA LYS A 31 -1.57 25.01 -2.31
C LYS A 31 -2.96 25.54 -2.61
N ALA A 32 -3.90 24.66 -2.95
CA ALA A 32 -5.27 25.00 -3.27
C ALA A 32 -6.13 25.30 -2.03
N HIS A 33 -5.73 24.82 -0.85
CA HIS A 33 -6.49 24.92 0.40
C HIS A 33 -5.61 25.58 1.49
N PRO A 34 -5.31 26.89 1.39
CA PRO A 34 -4.49 27.61 2.35
C PRO A 34 -5.08 27.66 3.78
N GLU A 35 -6.37 27.36 3.93
CA GLU A 35 -7.09 27.21 5.19
C GLU A 35 -6.66 25.97 6.00
N ILE A 36 -5.97 25.01 5.39
CA ILE A 36 -5.41 23.86 6.10
C ILE A 36 -4.43 24.39 7.15
N ALA A 37 -4.75 24.10 8.42
CA ALA A 37 -4.04 24.63 9.57
C ALA A 37 -2.52 24.46 9.41
N GLY A 38 -1.77 25.54 9.64
CA GLY A 38 -0.31 25.58 9.47
C GLY A 38 0.50 24.44 10.11
N PRO A 39 0.05 23.79 11.22
CA PRO A 39 0.68 22.57 11.72
C PRO A 39 0.56 21.35 10.79
N VAL A 40 -0.60 21.14 10.15
CA VAL A 40 -0.83 20.02 9.22
C VAL A 40 0.03 20.20 7.98
N ARG A 41 0.05 21.40 7.42
CA ARG A 41 0.90 21.75 6.27
C ARG A 41 2.39 21.48 6.56
N ARG A 42 2.90 21.91 7.71
CA ARG A 42 4.31 21.69 8.09
C ARG A 42 4.67 20.20 8.25
N ARG A 43 3.75 19.40 8.79
CA ARG A 43 3.94 17.94 8.87
C ARG A 43 4.06 17.35 7.47
N VAL A 44 3.11 17.67 6.59
CA VAL A 44 3.12 17.15 5.21
C VAL A 44 4.35 17.60 4.42
N GLU A 45 4.79 18.84 4.55
CA GLU A 45 6.02 19.34 3.92
C GLU A 45 7.26 18.57 4.41
N THR A 46 7.41 18.40 5.73
CA THR A 46 8.52 17.64 6.33
C THR A 46 8.56 16.20 5.81
N TRP A 47 7.39 15.62 5.57
CA TRP A 47 7.27 14.23 5.13
C TRP A 47 7.55 14.09 3.64
N SER A 48 7.06 15.04 2.83
CA SER A 48 7.41 15.12 1.42
C SER A 48 8.92 15.22 1.23
N ASP A 49 9.60 16.02 2.04
CA ASP A 49 11.06 16.14 2.00
C ASP A 49 11.75 14.83 2.38
N ALA A 50 11.23 14.10 3.37
CA ALA A 50 11.75 12.79 3.76
C ALA A 50 11.60 11.75 2.63
N VAL A 51 10.44 11.71 1.96
CA VAL A 51 10.20 10.85 0.79
C VAL A 51 11.15 11.20 -0.35
N LEU A 52 11.32 12.50 -0.65
CA LEU A 52 12.24 12.95 -1.69
C LEU A 52 13.70 12.61 -1.34
N ALA A 53 14.09 12.70 -0.06
CA ALA A 53 15.41 12.29 0.41
C ALA A 53 15.62 10.78 0.25
N ALA A 54 14.62 9.95 0.56
CA ALA A 54 14.64 8.52 0.32
C ALA A 54 14.85 8.19 -1.16
N GLN A 55 14.14 8.87 -2.06
CA GLN A 55 14.25 8.68 -3.51
C GLN A 55 15.59 9.13 -4.10
N ARG A 56 16.27 10.11 -3.48
CA ARG A 56 17.60 10.57 -3.92
C ARG A 56 18.70 9.54 -3.67
N ARG A 57 18.45 8.48 -2.90
CA ARG A 57 19.37 7.36 -2.72
C ARG A 57 19.60 6.69 -4.08
N ARG A 58 20.87 6.53 -4.46
CA ARG A 58 21.27 6.01 -5.79
C ARG A 58 21.07 4.51 -5.95
N SER A 59 20.92 3.77 -4.85
CA SER A 59 20.83 2.32 -4.86
C SER A 59 19.45 1.83 -4.43
N PRO A 60 18.93 0.73 -5.00
CA PRO A 60 17.63 0.16 -4.59
C PRO A 60 17.58 -0.16 -3.10
N GLU A 61 18.68 -0.63 -2.53
CA GLU A 61 18.80 -0.98 -1.12
C GLU A 61 18.64 0.26 -0.24
N GLY A 62 19.33 1.36 -0.60
CA GLY A 62 19.21 2.61 0.12
C GLY A 62 17.83 3.27 0.00
N GLN A 63 17.10 3.01 -1.10
CA GLN A 63 15.72 3.47 -1.25
C GLN A 63 14.79 2.69 -0.32
N ILE A 64 14.87 1.35 -0.32
CA ILE A 64 14.09 0.48 0.56
C ILE A 64 14.34 0.83 2.03
N ASP A 65 15.61 0.93 2.43
CA ASP A 65 16.02 1.29 3.79
C ASP A 65 15.43 2.63 4.22
N ALA A 66 15.52 3.65 3.36
CA ALA A 66 14.95 4.96 3.65
C ALA A 66 13.41 4.95 3.72
N THR A 67 12.72 4.11 2.93
CA THR A 67 11.26 3.92 3.06
C THR A 67 10.90 3.25 4.40
N ILE A 68 11.68 2.25 4.84
CA ILE A 68 11.48 1.59 6.13
C ILE A 68 11.73 2.57 7.30
N GLU A 69 12.80 3.37 7.23
CA GLU A 69 13.08 4.43 8.20
C GLU A 69 11.95 5.45 8.29
N LEU A 70 11.38 5.84 7.13
CA LEU A 70 10.22 6.72 7.09
C LEU A 70 9.06 6.09 7.87
N VAL A 71 8.65 4.87 7.53
CA VAL A 71 7.56 4.15 8.23
C VAL A 71 7.78 4.11 9.74
N THR A 72 9.00 3.78 10.17
CA THR A 72 9.36 3.70 11.60
C THR A 72 9.19 5.05 12.30
N ARG A 73 9.61 6.14 11.65
CA ARG A 73 9.41 7.50 12.19
C ARG A 73 7.93 7.85 12.28
N LEU A 74 7.14 7.50 11.27
CA LEU A 74 5.70 7.76 11.25
C LEU A 74 4.96 6.95 12.32
N ALA A 75 5.36 5.71 12.54
CA ALA A 75 4.86 4.88 13.63
C ALA A 75 5.17 5.52 15.00
N ALA A 76 6.40 5.98 15.22
CA ALA A 76 6.78 6.68 16.46
C ALA A 76 5.94 7.95 16.70
N ASP A 77 5.69 8.74 15.65
CA ASP A 77 4.82 9.93 15.73
C ASP A 77 3.36 9.56 16.04
N ARG A 78 2.91 8.36 15.63
CA ARG A 78 1.55 7.85 15.86
C ARG A 78 1.38 7.21 17.24
N GLN A 79 2.45 6.75 17.87
CA GLN A 79 2.45 6.07 19.17
C GLN A 79 1.59 6.74 20.25
N PRO A 80 1.57 8.09 20.41
CA PRO A 80 0.75 8.75 21.43
C PRO A 80 -0.75 8.73 21.14
N VAL A 81 -1.15 8.48 19.89
CA VAL A 81 -2.55 8.55 19.43
C VAL A 81 -3.15 7.15 19.25
N ASP A 82 -2.38 6.23 18.65
CA ASP A 82 -2.80 4.86 18.41
C ASP A 82 -1.60 3.92 18.55
N PRO A 83 -1.29 3.49 19.79
CA PRO A 83 -0.10 2.68 20.06
C PRO A 83 -0.17 1.29 19.45
N VAL A 84 -1.38 0.71 19.31
CA VAL A 84 -1.56 -0.64 18.77
C VAL A 84 -1.23 -0.66 17.29
N GLN A 85 -1.75 0.31 16.53
CA GLN A 85 -1.47 0.41 15.10
C GLN A 85 0.01 0.77 14.85
N ALA A 86 0.57 1.66 15.67
CA ALA A 86 1.97 2.04 15.58
C ALA A 86 2.92 0.85 15.83
N GLU A 87 2.67 0.04 16.86
CA GLU A 87 3.44 -1.19 17.14
C GLU A 87 3.33 -2.20 16.00
N ALA A 88 2.14 -2.33 15.39
CA ALA A 88 1.95 -3.21 14.23
C ALA A 88 2.78 -2.77 13.01
N TRP A 89 2.88 -1.47 12.75
CA TRP A 89 3.73 -0.94 11.67
C TRP A 89 5.21 -1.11 11.98
N ASP A 90 5.63 -0.84 13.22
CA ASP A 90 7.03 -0.99 13.63
C ASP A 90 7.50 -2.44 13.50
N GLY A 91 6.69 -3.41 13.96
CA GLY A 91 6.99 -4.84 13.79
C GLY A 91 7.08 -5.27 12.31
N ARG A 92 6.25 -4.70 11.43
CA ARG A 92 6.34 -4.94 9.98
C ARG A 92 7.57 -4.28 9.35
N ALA A 93 7.94 -3.09 9.80
CA ALA A 93 9.16 -2.41 9.38
C ALA A 93 10.41 -3.23 9.75
N ASP A 94 10.46 -3.77 10.97
CA ASP A 94 11.54 -4.67 11.40
C ASP A 94 11.62 -5.96 10.58
N HIS A 95 10.47 -6.55 10.25
CA HIS A 95 10.45 -7.70 9.35
C HIS A 95 11.04 -7.37 7.97
N LEU A 96 10.73 -6.18 7.43
CA LEU A 96 11.30 -5.72 6.16
C LEU A 96 12.81 -5.46 6.24
N ARG A 97 13.33 -4.96 7.38
CA ARG A 97 14.78 -4.83 7.60
C ARG A 97 15.46 -6.20 7.53
N GLN A 98 14.94 -7.19 8.24
CA GLN A 98 15.47 -8.55 8.22
C GLN A 98 15.43 -9.16 6.81
N ALA A 99 14.34 -8.90 6.05
CA ALA A 99 14.22 -9.35 4.67
C ALA A 99 15.21 -8.65 3.73
N LEU A 100 15.46 -7.35 3.94
CA LEU A 100 16.48 -6.59 3.22
C LEU A 100 17.88 -7.16 3.50
N ASP A 101 18.24 -7.38 4.76
CA ASP A 101 19.51 -8.00 5.15
C ASP A 101 19.70 -9.36 4.51
N LEU A 102 18.65 -10.20 4.51
CA LEU A 102 18.67 -11.48 3.83
C LEU A 102 18.91 -11.32 2.31
N ALA A 103 18.27 -10.33 1.68
CA ALA A 103 18.47 -10.05 0.26
C ALA A 103 19.93 -9.65 -0.05
N LEU A 104 20.58 -8.90 0.83
CA LEU A 104 21.97 -8.47 0.68
C LEU A 104 22.96 -9.63 0.69
N THR A 105 22.65 -10.73 1.39
CA THR A 105 23.48 -11.95 1.38
C THR A 105 23.34 -12.79 0.12
N ARG A 106 22.35 -12.51 -0.74
CA ARG A 106 22.13 -13.21 -2.01
C ARG A 106 22.91 -12.55 -3.14
N SER A 107 23.08 -13.26 -4.26
CA SER A 107 23.72 -12.74 -5.46
C SER A 107 22.85 -12.89 -6.71
N GLY A 108 23.18 -12.12 -7.75
CA GLY A 108 22.61 -12.28 -9.09
C GLY A 108 21.09 -12.07 -9.17
N PRO A 109 20.37 -12.91 -9.95
CA PRO A 109 18.91 -12.80 -10.12
C PRO A 109 18.13 -12.92 -8.81
N ALA A 110 18.51 -13.84 -7.93
CA ALA A 110 17.80 -14.07 -6.67
C ALA A 110 17.81 -12.82 -5.75
N ARG A 111 18.93 -12.09 -5.70
CA ARG A 111 19.04 -10.81 -5.00
C ARG A 111 18.05 -9.79 -5.56
N ARG A 112 18.02 -9.63 -6.88
CA ARG A 112 17.13 -8.66 -7.54
C ARG A 112 15.66 -8.97 -7.29
N ASP A 113 15.27 -10.24 -7.39
CA ASP A 113 13.88 -10.66 -7.18
C ASP A 113 13.46 -10.53 -5.71
N MET A 114 14.39 -10.69 -4.76
CA MET A 114 14.13 -10.46 -3.34
C MET A 114 14.01 -8.97 -3.04
N LEU A 115 14.95 -8.14 -3.52
CA LEU A 115 14.88 -6.68 -3.38
C LEU A 115 13.59 -6.10 -3.98
N ALA A 116 13.14 -6.58 -5.14
CA ALA A 116 11.91 -6.12 -5.75
C ALA A 116 10.67 -6.44 -4.91
N ARG A 117 10.64 -7.60 -4.23
CA ARG A 117 9.56 -7.97 -3.31
C ARG A 117 9.58 -7.12 -2.05
N VAL A 118 10.75 -6.99 -1.41
CA VAL A 118 10.90 -6.14 -0.22
C VAL A 118 10.52 -4.69 -0.51
N SER A 119 10.91 -4.16 -1.68
CA SER A 119 10.49 -2.82 -2.12
C SER A 119 8.98 -2.70 -2.23
N ALA A 120 8.30 -3.65 -2.88
CA ALA A 120 6.85 -3.59 -3.04
C ALA A 120 6.10 -3.69 -1.69
N GLU A 121 6.60 -4.51 -0.77
CA GLU A 121 6.02 -4.63 0.58
C GLU A 121 6.29 -3.38 1.43
N ALA A 122 7.47 -2.77 1.33
CA ALA A 122 7.79 -1.51 1.99
C ALA A 122 6.92 -0.35 1.45
N ASP A 123 6.74 -0.26 0.13
CA ASP A 123 5.88 0.75 -0.48
C ASP A 123 4.41 0.57 -0.08
N ALA A 124 3.93 -0.67 0.01
CA ALA A 124 2.56 -0.97 0.47
C ALA A 124 2.36 -0.59 1.94
N LEU A 125 3.34 -0.89 2.81
CA LEU A 125 3.30 -0.50 4.22
C LEU A 125 3.34 1.03 4.36
N ALA A 126 4.19 1.71 3.60
CA ALA A 126 4.21 3.16 3.58
C ALA A 126 2.85 3.74 3.16
N ALA A 127 2.24 3.23 2.10
CA ALA A 127 0.93 3.67 1.64
C ALA A 127 -0.17 3.48 2.70
N GLU A 128 -0.19 2.34 3.39
CA GLU A 128 -1.11 2.08 4.51
C GLU A 128 -0.94 3.09 5.65
N VAL A 129 0.31 3.36 6.05
CA VAL A 129 0.63 4.35 7.07
C VAL A 129 0.12 5.72 6.62
N PHE A 130 0.41 6.14 5.38
CA PHE A 130 -0.06 7.41 4.83
C PHE A 130 -1.60 7.53 4.84
N ASP A 131 -2.31 6.49 4.39
CA ASP A 131 -3.78 6.49 4.33
C ASP A 131 -4.40 6.69 5.73
N SER A 132 -3.85 5.99 6.73
CA SER A 132 -4.33 6.09 8.12
C SER A 132 -4.15 7.48 8.76
N LEU A 133 -3.18 8.26 8.28
CA LEU A 133 -2.83 9.55 8.83
C LEU A 133 -3.58 10.71 8.19
N VAL A 134 -3.96 10.54 6.92
CA VAL A 134 -4.90 11.45 6.26
C VAL A 134 -6.30 11.23 6.83
N GLY A 135 -6.63 9.99 7.20
CA GLY A 135 -7.87 9.62 7.88
C GLY A 135 -9.14 9.82 7.02
N PRO A 136 -10.28 9.22 7.42
CA PRO A 136 -11.57 9.43 6.73
C PRO A 136 -12.17 10.84 6.96
N GLY A 137 -11.54 11.70 7.76
CA GLY A 137 -12.08 13.03 8.13
C GLY A 137 -11.99 14.10 7.03
N ALA A 138 -11.52 13.77 5.83
CA ALA A 138 -11.51 14.70 4.69
C ALA A 138 -12.82 14.68 3.88
N ASP A 139 -13.69 13.69 4.08
CA ASP A 139 -15.00 13.57 3.42
C ASP A 139 -16.19 13.93 4.32
N ASP A 140 -15.95 14.30 5.59
CA ASP A 140 -16.94 15.00 6.44
C ASP A 140 -17.03 16.49 6.05
N GLY A 141 -17.00 16.79 4.75
CA GLY A 141 -17.52 18.04 4.24
C GLY A 141 -18.95 18.21 4.75
N PRO A 142 -19.38 19.43 5.11
CA PRO A 142 -20.67 19.66 5.75
C PRO A 142 -21.70 18.89 4.95
N ALA A 143 -22.38 17.95 5.61
CA ALA A 143 -23.46 17.16 5.02
C ALA A 143 -24.27 18.12 4.16
N GLY A 144 -24.04 18.04 2.84
CA GLY A 144 -24.66 18.97 1.91
C GLY A 144 -26.13 18.84 2.20
N ASP A 145 -26.73 19.94 2.65
CA ASP A 145 -28.10 20.05 3.13
C ASP A 145 -28.92 18.97 2.46
N ALA A 146 -29.38 18.01 3.26
CA ALA A 146 -30.30 17.01 2.82
C ALA A 146 -31.45 17.75 2.15
N VAL A 147 -31.43 17.77 0.81
CA VAL A 147 -32.56 18.22 0.02
C VAL A 147 -33.66 17.22 0.33
N ALA A 148 -34.48 17.57 1.31
CA ALA A 148 -35.74 16.92 1.62
C ALA A 148 -36.61 17.05 0.37
N GLY A 149 -36.58 16.05 -0.52
CA GLY A 149 -37.37 16.19 -1.75
C GLY A 149 -37.23 15.15 -2.85
N ARG A 150 -36.58 13.99 -2.64
CA ARG A 150 -36.69 12.89 -3.62
C ARG A 150 -37.01 11.57 -2.94
N THR A 151 -38.30 11.38 -2.71
CA THR A 151 -38.93 10.07 -2.55
C THR A 151 -38.59 9.22 -3.78
N MET A 152 -37.55 8.39 -3.69
CA MET A 152 -37.34 7.32 -4.67
C MET A 152 -38.46 6.28 -4.48
N PRO A 153 -39.13 5.85 -5.56
CA PRO A 153 -40.13 4.80 -5.47
C PRO A 153 -39.44 3.51 -5.02
N GLN A 154 -40.03 2.83 -4.04
CA GLN A 154 -39.57 1.53 -3.57
C GLN A 154 -39.50 0.55 -4.75
N VAL A 155 -38.28 0.23 -5.19
CA VAL A 155 -38.03 -0.87 -6.10
C VAL A 155 -38.26 -2.16 -5.30
N ARG A 156 -39.43 -2.76 -5.52
CA ARG A 156 -39.79 -4.07 -4.97
C ARG A 156 -38.66 -5.06 -5.26
N SER A 157 -38.08 -5.61 -4.20
CA SER A 157 -37.07 -6.67 -4.26
C SER A 157 -37.65 -7.85 -5.02
N ARG A 158 -37.12 -8.10 -6.22
CA ARG A 158 -37.45 -9.27 -7.03
C ARG A 158 -36.73 -10.46 -6.41
N THR A 159 -37.50 -11.37 -5.80
CA THR A 159 -37.05 -12.65 -5.26
C THR A 159 -36.26 -13.39 -6.33
N VAL A 160 -34.96 -13.62 -6.08
CA VAL A 160 -34.10 -14.44 -6.93
C VAL A 160 -34.39 -15.91 -6.61
N PRO A 161 -34.81 -16.74 -7.59
CA PRO A 161 -35.00 -18.16 -7.35
C PRO A 161 -33.66 -18.83 -7.07
N GLN A 162 -33.60 -19.57 -5.95
CA GLN A 162 -32.45 -20.39 -5.58
C GLN A 162 -32.20 -21.45 -6.66
N LEU A 163 -31.11 -21.28 -7.41
CA LEU A 163 -30.57 -22.32 -8.27
C LEU A 163 -29.94 -23.41 -7.38
N ARG A 164 -30.66 -24.53 -7.29
CA ARG A 164 -30.23 -25.77 -6.66
C ARG A 164 -28.87 -26.22 -7.19
N GLY A 165 -28.09 -26.77 -6.26
CA GLY A 165 -26.68 -27.06 -6.41
C GLY A 165 -26.32 -28.00 -7.55
N ARG A 166 -25.14 -27.72 -8.11
CA ARG A 166 -24.43 -28.60 -9.01
C ARG A 166 -23.17 -29.06 -8.28
N PRO A 167 -23.02 -30.37 -7.94
CA PRO A 167 -21.82 -30.85 -7.27
C PRO A 167 -20.62 -30.71 -8.21
N LEU A 168 -19.59 -30.00 -7.75
CA LEU A 168 -18.30 -29.91 -8.44
C LEU A 168 -17.65 -31.30 -8.46
N ARG A 169 -17.58 -31.85 -9.66
CA ARG A 169 -16.94 -33.12 -10.01
C ARG A 169 -15.45 -33.03 -9.65
N ARG A 170 -14.99 -33.82 -8.66
CA ARG A 170 -13.58 -34.00 -8.33
C ARG A 170 -12.83 -34.53 -9.57
N PRO A 171 -11.73 -33.90 -10.01
CA PRO A 171 -10.83 -34.53 -10.96
C PRO A 171 -10.05 -35.65 -10.25
N ASP A 172 -10.08 -36.79 -10.91
CA ASP A 172 -9.43 -38.05 -10.58
C ASP A 172 -7.90 -37.85 -10.43
N ARG A 173 -7.34 -38.24 -9.29
CA ARG A 173 -5.88 -38.27 -9.09
C ARG A 173 -5.35 -39.50 -9.81
N GLY A 174 -4.88 -39.27 -11.04
CA GLY A 174 -4.04 -40.21 -11.78
C GLY A 174 -2.79 -40.56 -10.97
N ARG A 175 -2.78 -41.79 -10.46
CA ARG A 175 -1.66 -42.51 -9.87
C ARG A 175 -0.82 -43.10 -11.02
N GLY A 176 0.32 -42.49 -11.31
CA GLY A 176 1.41 -43.09 -12.10
C GLY A 176 2.71 -42.62 -11.45
N GLY A 177 3.57 -43.45 -10.87
CA GLY A 177 3.87 -44.84 -11.23
C GLY A 177 4.92 -44.84 -12.34
N ALA A 178 6.16 -44.48 -12.00
CA ALA A 178 7.35 -44.74 -12.81
C ALA A 178 8.62 -44.52 -11.95
N GLU A 179 9.03 -45.55 -11.21
CA GLU A 179 10.45 -45.87 -11.11
C GLU A 179 10.84 -46.61 -12.39
N PRO A 180 12.01 -46.30 -12.97
CA PRO A 180 12.99 -47.38 -13.08
C PRO A 180 14.46 -46.94 -12.93
N ARG A 181 15.16 -47.74 -12.12
CA ARG A 181 16.58 -48.14 -12.14
C ARG A 181 17.69 -47.11 -11.94
#